data_AF-A0A067T960-F1
#
_entry.id   AF-A0A067T960-F1
#
_cell.length_a   1.000
_cell.length_b   1.000
_cell.length_c   1.000
_cell.angle_alpha   90.00
_cell.angle_beta   90.00
_cell.angle_gamma   90.00
#
_symmetry.space_group_name_H-M   'P 1'
#
loop_
_entity.id
_entity.type
_entity.pdbx_description
1 polymer ?
#
loop_
_entity_poly.entity_id
_entity_poly.type
_entity_poly.pdbx_seq_one_letter_code
_entity_poly.pdbx_strand_id
1 'polypeptide(L)'
;MPFTLQYNVTRNFRWRWFGPISVLGAFISLIFLVLLNIPLTGYETVVTFQDDFNATDSHWFYRWMPYRRPTPGTLCESHLFRVGDSFTTNYSFFEWNIDTIIKPNAGGSAISYSGTPLTFCDVSSVYLNGDLHTWTVDFTVVVACEQDNLFKITAKTFFSMGLLPGRYSPLLGLTRLFNDGTTDMRGAILDGVIRAASQDLGDRTYHALVASNYTTIMILSLEADFAFCPLSLGLAADCGIKPPKFAVSSAAVAYANATVLSYDSSDNVSDSNPYVLDADTEIPVHNILEAVYAAVRIDLGIPSLNNFILNPAFTNSTIYATFPATQWNSDAASRTSTLYYNWTNPEPGLRRFLPVNISGPAQIQVVYPCRFQQPKYIGPLLISVIVATLSMFSGGWALYILIATALAKRQDSSANRCYDHCSGQQTVADPSWFDTSADLQLDHLKRHEYQPIVS
;
A
#
# COMPACT_ATOMS: atom_id res chain seq x y z
N MET A 1 -16.05 -30.17 63.19
CA MET A 1 -14.99 -31.06 62.66
C MET A 1 -13.84 -30.18 62.19
N PRO A 2 -12.65 -30.23 62.78
CA PRO A 2 -11.51 -29.50 62.23
C PRO A 2 -10.87 -30.35 61.12
N PHE A 3 -10.81 -29.81 59.90
CA PHE A 3 -9.96 -30.33 58.83
C PHE A 3 -8.50 -30.03 59.17
N THR A 4 -7.73 -31.01 59.60
CA THR A 4 -6.28 -30.87 59.80
C THR A 4 -5.54 -31.42 58.59
N LEU A 5 -5.13 -30.53 57.69
CA LEU A 5 -4.19 -30.83 56.62
C LEU A 5 -2.77 -30.70 57.21
N GLN A 6 -2.25 -31.79 57.78
CA GLN A 6 -0.87 -31.86 58.28
C GLN A 6 0.04 -32.60 57.31
N TYR A 7 1.07 -31.91 56.83
CA TYR A 7 2.32 -32.55 56.43
C TYR A 7 3.49 -31.59 56.64
N ASN A 8 4.42 -31.97 57.52
CA ASN A 8 5.76 -31.39 57.54
C ASN A 8 6.77 -32.52 57.30
N VAL A 9 6.83 -32.98 56.06
CA VAL A 9 7.91 -33.90 55.64
C VAL A 9 9.17 -33.06 55.45
N THR A 10 9.87 -32.78 56.53
CA THR A 10 11.20 -32.16 56.49
C THR A 10 12.23 -33.21 56.11
N ARG A 11 12.72 -33.20 54.87
CA ARG A 11 13.87 -34.03 54.46
C ARG A 11 15.16 -33.26 54.66
N ASN A 12 16.04 -33.76 55.52
CA ASN A 12 17.36 -33.17 55.71
C ASN A 12 18.29 -33.60 54.57
N PHE A 13 18.69 -32.66 53.72
CA PHE A 13 19.71 -32.89 52.71
C PHE A 13 21.09 -32.92 53.41
N ARG A 14 21.78 -34.05 53.33
CA ARG A 14 23.07 -34.26 54.01
C ARG A 14 24.22 -33.42 53.44
N TRP A 15 24.02 -32.80 52.27
CA TRP A 15 24.98 -31.91 51.63
C TRP A 15 24.96 -30.51 52.24
N ARG A 16 26.03 -30.16 52.99
CA ARG A 16 26.22 -28.85 53.64
C ARG A 16 26.11 -27.65 52.68
N TRP A 17 26.42 -27.84 51.40
CA TRP A 17 26.39 -26.77 50.39
C TRP A 17 25.08 -26.70 49.60
N PHE A 18 24.15 -27.65 49.78
CA PHE A 18 22.93 -27.70 49.00
C PHE A 18 22.09 -26.42 49.18
N GLY A 19 21.77 -26.05 50.41
CA GLY A 19 21.00 -24.84 50.70
C GLY A 19 21.61 -23.55 50.11
N PRO A 20 22.88 -23.21 50.43
CA PRO A 20 23.54 -22.02 49.88
C PRO A 20 23.57 -21.99 48.34
N ILE A 21 23.87 -23.12 47.70
CA ILE A 21 23.90 -23.24 46.23
C ILE A 21 22.50 -23.09 45.65
N SER A 22 21.47 -23.70 46.25
CA SER A 22 20.08 -23.58 45.79
C SER A 22 19.58 -22.14 45.88
N VAL A 23 19.91 -21.40 46.95
CA VAL A 23 19.54 -19.98 47.09
C VAL A 23 20.25 -19.11 46.06
N LEU A 24 21.56 -19.31 45.86
CA LEU A 24 22.32 -18.59 44.84
C LEU A 24 21.78 -18.89 43.43
N GLY A 25 21.51 -20.15 43.14
CA GLY A 25 20.92 -20.59 41.87
C GLY A 25 19.52 -20.01 41.65
N ALA A 26 18.70 -19.93 42.69
CA ALA A 26 17.38 -19.30 42.65
C ALA A 26 17.46 -17.80 42.34
N PHE A 27 18.44 -17.09 42.93
CA PHE A 27 18.62 -15.67 42.67
C PHE A 27 19.07 -15.40 41.23
N ILE A 28 20.06 -16.18 40.73
CA ILE A 28 20.53 -16.08 39.34
C ILE A 28 19.41 -16.42 38.36
N SER A 29 18.62 -17.47 38.63
CA SER A 29 17.51 -17.85 37.77
C SER A 29 16.41 -16.79 37.74
N LEU A 30 16.11 -16.13 38.87
CA LEU A 30 15.18 -15.00 38.90
C LEU A 30 15.65 -13.85 38.01
N ILE A 31 16.91 -13.42 38.13
CA ILE A 31 17.46 -12.33 37.28
C ILE A 31 17.37 -12.72 35.81
N PHE A 32 17.77 -13.95 35.47
CA PHE A 32 17.71 -14.46 34.11
C PHE A 32 16.27 -14.48 33.57
N LEU A 33 15.31 -14.98 34.36
CA LEU A 33 13.91 -15.03 33.99
C LEU A 33 13.32 -13.62 33.83
N VAL A 34 13.70 -12.64 34.64
CA VAL A 34 13.27 -11.24 34.44
C VAL A 34 13.76 -10.72 33.09
N LEU A 35 15.05 -10.87 32.78
CA LEU A 35 15.63 -10.42 31.51
C LEU A 35 15.00 -11.11 30.31
N LEU A 36 14.64 -12.39 30.45
CA LEU A 36 13.96 -13.19 29.43
C LEU A 36 12.49 -12.77 29.27
N ASN A 37 11.79 -12.47 30.37
CA ASN A 37 10.37 -12.13 30.32
C ASN A 37 10.09 -10.70 29.85
N ILE A 38 11.00 -9.74 30.03
CA ILE A 38 10.84 -8.37 29.49
C ILE A 38 10.46 -8.38 27.99
N PRO A 39 11.22 -9.00 27.08
CA PRO A 39 10.85 -9.05 25.67
C PRO A 39 9.69 -10.00 25.37
N LEU A 40 9.45 -11.05 26.18
CA LEU A 40 8.36 -11.99 25.93
C LEU A 40 6.99 -11.41 26.28
N THR A 41 6.88 -10.65 27.37
CA THR A 41 5.60 -10.20 27.93
C THR A 41 5.51 -8.69 28.17
N GLY A 42 6.63 -7.97 28.16
CA GLY A 42 6.71 -6.53 28.40
C GLY A 42 6.41 -5.66 27.17
N TYR A 43 6.27 -6.27 25.99
CA TYR A 43 5.88 -5.60 24.76
C TYR A 43 4.47 -6.02 24.34
N GLU A 44 3.73 -5.10 23.74
CA GLU A 44 2.42 -5.32 23.15
C GLU A 44 2.41 -4.94 21.68
N THR A 45 1.56 -5.60 20.89
CA THR A 45 1.41 -5.32 19.46
C THR A 45 0.41 -4.19 19.27
N VAL A 46 0.87 -3.08 18.70
CA VAL A 46 0.04 -1.91 18.37
C VAL A 46 -0.06 -1.80 16.86
N VAL A 47 -1.27 -1.58 16.36
CA VAL A 47 -1.50 -1.28 14.94
C VAL A 47 -1.21 0.20 14.71
N THR A 48 -0.21 0.50 13.89
CA THR A 48 0.06 1.86 13.43
C THR A 48 -0.03 1.91 11.91
N PHE A 49 -0.53 3.03 11.42
CA PHE A 49 -0.64 3.30 9.99
C PHE A 49 0.69 3.84 9.46
N GLN A 50 1.26 3.15 8.47
CA GLN A 50 2.52 3.54 7.81
C GLN A 50 2.29 3.70 6.30
N ASP A 51 3.09 4.54 5.67
CA ASP A 51 3.16 4.71 4.22
C ASP A 51 4.15 3.73 3.55
N ASP A 52 5.09 3.16 4.32
CA ASP A 52 6.02 2.13 3.86
C ASP A 52 5.56 0.71 4.28
N PHE A 53 5.25 -0.13 3.29
CA PHE A 53 4.91 -1.54 3.51
C PHE A 53 6.08 -2.35 4.10
N ASN A 54 7.32 -1.95 3.81
CA ASN A 54 8.54 -2.62 4.28
C ASN A 54 9.03 -2.09 5.63
N ALA A 55 8.23 -1.27 6.32
CA ALA A 55 8.59 -0.76 7.63
C ALA A 55 8.89 -1.91 8.60
N THR A 56 10.01 -1.78 9.32
CA THR A 56 10.46 -2.76 10.32
C THR A 56 10.65 -2.09 11.66
N ASP A 57 10.45 -2.83 12.75
CA ASP A 57 10.84 -2.38 14.08
C ASP A 57 12.29 -2.78 14.41
N SER A 58 12.87 -2.02 15.33
CA SER A 58 14.17 -2.34 15.89
C SER A 58 14.07 -2.36 17.42
N HIS A 59 14.36 -3.51 18.00
CA HIS A 59 14.44 -3.69 19.43
C HIS A 59 15.79 -4.25 19.86
N TRP A 60 16.23 -3.83 21.04
CA TRP A 60 17.50 -4.27 21.64
C TRP A 60 17.58 -5.80 21.75
N PHE A 61 16.45 -6.47 21.94
CA PHE A 61 16.40 -7.91 22.14
C PHE A 61 16.56 -8.75 20.87
N TYR A 62 16.45 -8.16 19.69
CA TYR A 62 16.71 -8.87 18.44
C TYR A 62 18.16 -9.32 18.29
N ARG A 63 19.10 -8.68 19.00
CA ARG A 63 20.51 -9.09 18.99
C ARG A 63 20.72 -10.50 19.57
N TRP A 64 19.92 -10.91 20.55
CA TRP A 64 20.03 -12.21 21.22
C TRP A 64 18.84 -13.14 20.95
N MET A 65 17.75 -12.63 20.37
CA MET A 65 16.64 -13.41 19.82
C MET A 65 16.42 -13.10 18.34
N PRO A 66 17.32 -13.55 17.45
CA PRO A 66 17.25 -13.23 16.03
C PRO A 66 16.00 -13.81 15.35
N TYR A 67 15.46 -14.93 15.85
CA TYR A 67 14.22 -15.53 15.34
C TYR A 67 12.97 -14.67 15.53
N ARG A 68 13.03 -13.62 16.37
CA ARG A 68 11.95 -12.63 16.55
C ARG A 68 12.09 -11.41 15.66
N ARG A 69 13.23 -11.21 14.98
CA ARG A 69 13.43 -10.07 14.10
C ARG A 69 12.45 -10.22 12.92
N PRO A 70 11.54 -9.27 12.70
CA PRO A 70 10.66 -9.34 11.55
C PRO A 70 11.44 -9.14 10.27
N THR A 71 10.99 -9.84 9.24
CA THR A 71 11.43 -9.62 7.87
C THR A 71 10.68 -8.40 7.30
N PRO A 72 11.32 -7.59 6.44
CA PRO A 72 10.62 -6.51 5.73
C PRO A 72 9.34 -7.02 5.05
N GLY A 73 8.24 -6.28 5.21
CA GLY A 73 6.95 -6.61 4.59
C GLY A 73 6.07 -7.62 5.33
N THR A 74 6.48 -8.15 6.50
CA THR A 74 5.63 -9.09 7.26
C THR A 74 4.86 -8.47 8.42
N LEU A 75 5.18 -7.23 8.80
CA LEU A 75 4.47 -6.51 9.86
C LEU A 75 3.22 -5.80 9.37
N CYS A 76 3.19 -5.46 8.07
CA CYS A 76 2.12 -4.69 7.45
C CYS A 76 1.15 -5.60 6.69
N GLU A 77 -0.13 -5.27 6.76
CA GLU A 77 -1.15 -5.92 5.92
C GLU A 77 -1.30 -5.15 4.60
N SER A 78 -1.52 -5.88 3.52
CA SER A 78 -1.67 -5.29 2.19
C SER A 78 -2.97 -4.48 2.07
N HIS A 79 -2.92 -3.42 1.28
CA HIS A 79 -4.11 -2.63 0.96
C HIS A 79 -4.95 -3.36 -0.10
N LEU A 80 -6.25 -3.48 0.13
CA LEU A 80 -7.15 -4.16 -0.80
C LEU A 80 -7.90 -3.12 -1.64
N PHE A 81 -7.55 -3.05 -2.92
CA PHE A 81 -8.21 -2.20 -3.90
C PHE A 81 -9.40 -2.91 -4.54
N ARG A 82 -10.46 -2.16 -4.80
CA ARG A 82 -11.68 -2.58 -5.51
C ARG A 82 -11.90 -1.73 -6.75
N VAL A 83 -12.74 -2.22 -7.64
CA VAL A 83 -13.22 -1.42 -8.78
C VAL A 83 -13.97 -0.20 -8.25
N GLY A 84 -13.62 0.98 -8.76
CA GLY A 84 -14.14 2.27 -8.32
C GLY A 84 -13.31 2.95 -7.22
N ASP A 85 -12.33 2.28 -6.61
CA ASP A 85 -11.42 2.92 -5.66
C ASP A 85 -10.50 3.92 -6.39
N SER A 86 -10.26 5.07 -5.76
CA SER A 86 -9.28 6.05 -6.23
C SER A 86 -7.93 5.87 -5.54
N PHE A 87 -6.85 6.25 -6.23
CA PHE A 87 -5.50 6.25 -5.69
C PHE A 87 -4.64 7.34 -6.31
N THR A 88 -3.53 7.65 -5.64
CA THR A 88 -2.49 8.55 -6.17
C THR A 88 -1.15 7.84 -6.14
N THR A 89 -0.22 8.28 -6.97
CA THR A 89 1.17 7.81 -6.94
C THR A 89 2.00 8.63 -5.97
N ASN A 90 3.24 8.23 -5.72
CA ASN A 90 4.21 9.02 -4.96
C ASN A 90 4.56 10.37 -5.62
N TYR A 91 4.32 10.51 -6.93
CA TYR A 91 4.43 11.79 -7.65
C TYR A 91 3.14 12.60 -7.59
N SER A 92 1.98 11.93 -7.56
CA SER A 92 0.66 12.51 -7.27
C SER A 92 0.23 13.63 -8.21
N PHE A 93 0.60 13.56 -9.48
CA PHE A 93 0.18 14.54 -10.48
C PHE A 93 -1.25 14.28 -10.96
N PHE A 94 -1.69 13.03 -10.92
CA PHE A 94 -3.05 12.59 -11.26
C PHE A 94 -3.70 11.83 -10.11
N GLU A 95 -5.03 11.83 -10.10
CA GLU A 95 -5.85 10.92 -9.30
C GLU A 95 -6.38 9.82 -10.23
N TRP A 96 -6.11 8.57 -9.90
CA TRP A 96 -6.44 7.42 -10.71
C TRP A 96 -7.61 6.67 -10.10
N ASN A 97 -8.59 6.28 -10.91
CA ASN A 97 -9.71 5.45 -10.50
C ASN A 97 -9.60 4.06 -11.13
N ILE A 98 -9.69 3.01 -10.33
CA ILE A 98 -9.62 1.63 -10.83
C ILE A 98 -10.89 1.31 -11.61
N ASP A 99 -10.74 0.95 -12.87
CA ASP A 99 -11.87 0.69 -13.77
C ASP A 99 -12.18 -0.81 -13.91
N THR A 100 -11.15 -1.62 -14.19
CA THR A 100 -11.33 -3.08 -14.29
C THR A 100 -10.18 -3.83 -13.63
N ILE A 101 -10.53 -4.96 -13.01
CA ILE A 101 -9.58 -5.92 -12.44
C ILE A 101 -9.91 -7.29 -13.04
N ILE A 102 -9.05 -7.77 -13.93
CA ILE A 102 -9.18 -9.08 -14.58
C ILE A 102 -8.09 -9.98 -14.01
N LYS A 103 -8.51 -11.03 -13.30
CA LYS A 103 -7.62 -12.07 -12.77
C LYS A 103 -8.08 -13.43 -13.25
N PRO A 104 -7.19 -14.31 -13.75
CA PRO A 104 -7.58 -15.68 -14.03
C PRO A 104 -7.96 -16.35 -12.70
N ASN A 105 -9.17 -16.90 -12.61
CA ASN A 105 -9.64 -17.78 -11.54
C ASN A 105 -9.97 -17.16 -10.17
N ALA A 106 -10.06 -15.83 -10.03
CA ALA A 106 -10.55 -15.18 -8.80
C ALA A 106 -11.69 -14.22 -9.15
N GLY A 107 -12.82 -14.32 -8.44
CA GLY A 107 -13.98 -13.42 -8.61
C GLY A 107 -13.52 -11.95 -8.70
N GLY A 108 -13.77 -11.33 -9.85
CA GLY A 108 -13.11 -10.12 -10.31
C GLY A 108 -13.58 -8.85 -9.62
N SER A 109 -13.19 -8.62 -8.36
CA SER A 109 -13.60 -7.40 -7.66
C SER A 109 -12.54 -6.77 -6.76
N ALA A 110 -11.40 -7.43 -6.54
CA ALA A 110 -10.35 -6.85 -5.70
C ALA A 110 -8.94 -7.34 -6.00
N ILE A 111 -7.96 -6.46 -5.73
CA ILE A 111 -6.52 -6.79 -5.75
C ILE A 111 -5.84 -6.32 -4.46
N SER A 112 -4.96 -7.17 -3.94
CA SER A 112 -4.09 -6.85 -2.81
C SER A 112 -2.82 -6.15 -3.30
N TYR A 113 -2.52 -4.98 -2.75
CA TYR A 113 -1.34 -4.18 -3.06
C TYR A 113 -0.42 -4.06 -1.84
N SER A 114 0.88 -4.27 -2.04
CA SER A 114 1.89 -4.37 -0.98
C SER A 114 3.11 -3.48 -1.27
N GLY A 115 2.88 -2.27 -1.79
CA GLY A 115 3.95 -1.29 -2.04
C GLY A 115 4.83 -1.62 -3.25
N THR A 116 4.37 -2.50 -4.14
CA THR A 116 5.14 -2.87 -5.33
C THR A 116 5.21 -1.71 -6.32
N PRO A 117 6.36 -1.44 -6.95
CA PRO A 117 6.47 -0.39 -7.94
C PRO A 117 5.63 -0.69 -9.19
N LEU A 118 5.15 0.36 -9.86
CA LEU A 118 4.29 0.29 -11.05
C LEU A 118 5.08 -0.03 -12.34
N THR A 119 6.05 -0.94 -12.26
CA THR A 119 6.95 -1.25 -13.39
C THR A 119 6.25 -1.97 -14.55
N PHE A 120 5.09 -2.57 -14.29
CA PHE A 120 4.29 -3.31 -15.27
C PHE A 120 3.14 -2.48 -15.84
N CYS A 121 3.13 -1.18 -15.58
CA CYS A 121 2.09 -0.27 -16.01
C CYS A 121 2.59 0.63 -17.14
N ASP A 122 1.70 0.97 -18.07
CA ASP A 122 1.92 2.01 -19.08
C ASP A 122 0.59 2.59 -19.55
N VAL A 123 0.65 3.66 -20.34
CA VAL A 123 -0.52 4.24 -21.00
C VAL A 123 -1.07 3.25 -22.03
N SER A 124 -2.36 2.96 -21.95
CA SER A 124 -3.06 2.09 -22.90
C SER A 124 -3.79 2.91 -23.95
N SER A 125 -4.65 3.83 -23.52
CA SER A 125 -5.44 4.65 -24.42
C SER A 125 -5.70 6.04 -23.83
N VAL A 126 -5.93 7.00 -24.72
CA VAL A 126 -6.31 8.36 -24.38
C VAL A 126 -7.55 8.73 -25.19
N TYR A 127 -8.62 9.06 -24.48
CA TYR A 127 -9.80 9.69 -25.06
C TYR A 127 -9.65 11.19 -24.95
N LEU A 128 -9.87 11.88 -26.06
CA LEU A 128 -9.85 13.33 -26.16
C LEU A 128 -11.20 13.80 -26.69
N ASN A 129 -11.81 14.75 -26.01
CA ASN A 129 -13.04 15.41 -26.46
C ASN A 129 -12.87 16.92 -26.42
N GLY A 130 -12.65 17.54 -27.58
CA GLY A 130 -12.55 18.98 -27.77
C GLY A 130 -13.88 19.58 -28.20
N ASP A 131 -14.29 20.67 -27.53
CA ASP A 131 -15.45 21.48 -27.91
C ASP A 131 -15.04 22.96 -27.97
N LEU A 132 -15.16 23.53 -29.16
CA LEU A 132 -14.80 24.91 -29.44
C LEU A 132 -15.80 25.91 -28.86
N HIS A 133 -17.06 25.54 -28.62
CA HIS A 133 -18.05 26.46 -28.02
C HIS A 133 -17.69 26.80 -26.58
N THR A 134 -17.24 25.78 -25.85
CA THR A 134 -16.82 25.90 -24.45
C THR A 134 -15.34 26.22 -24.32
N TRP A 135 -14.58 26.19 -25.41
CA TRP A 135 -13.12 26.29 -25.40
C TRP A 135 -12.49 25.31 -24.42
N THR A 136 -12.90 24.04 -24.51
CA THR A 136 -12.47 22.97 -23.60
C THR A 136 -11.98 21.76 -24.36
N VAL A 137 -10.97 21.10 -23.80
CA VAL A 137 -10.51 19.78 -24.20
C VAL A 137 -10.54 18.88 -22.97
N ASP A 138 -11.45 17.93 -22.97
CA ASP A 138 -11.60 16.91 -21.94
C ASP A 138 -10.74 15.70 -22.27
N PHE A 139 -10.07 15.16 -21.26
CA PHE A 139 -9.21 13.99 -21.39
C PHE A 139 -9.71 12.89 -20.46
N THR A 140 -9.77 11.68 -20.99
CA THR A 140 -9.80 10.45 -20.20
C THR A 140 -8.58 9.64 -20.56
N VAL A 141 -7.65 9.46 -19.63
CA VAL A 141 -6.44 8.66 -19.88
C VAL A 141 -6.61 7.33 -19.17
N VAL A 142 -6.38 6.24 -19.89
CA VAL A 142 -6.41 4.88 -19.35
C VAL A 142 -4.99 4.34 -19.28
N VAL A 143 -4.60 3.91 -18.08
CA VAL A 143 -3.37 3.15 -17.86
C VAL A 143 -3.73 1.68 -17.66
N ALA A 144 -2.91 0.81 -18.21
CA ALA A 144 -3.03 -0.63 -18.02
C ALA A 144 -1.79 -1.14 -17.27
N CYS A 145 -2.01 -2.03 -16.31
CA CYS A 145 -0.97 -2.78 -15.63
C CYS A 145 -1.16 -4.25 -15.94
N GLU A 146 -0.18 -4.86 -16.61
CA GLU A 146 -0.25 -6.25 -17.06
C GLU A 146 1.04 -7.01 -16.77
N GLN A 147 0.90 -8.20 -16.19
CA GLN A 147 2.01 -9.11 -15.94
C GLN A 147 1.64 -10.51 -16.43
N ASP A 148 2.28 -11.00 -17.50
CA ASP A 148 2.22 -12.34 -18.10
C ASP A 148 1.06 -13.25 -17.62
N ASN A 149 -0.17 -12.90 -17.97
CA ASN A 149 -1.41 -13.62 -17.62
C ASN A 149 -1.74 -13.74 -16.12
N LEU A 150 -1.03 -13.08 -15.21
CA LEU A 150 -1.33 -13.08 -13.78
C LEU A 150 -2.48 -12.14 -13.43
N PHE A 151 -2.45 -10.93 -13.99
CA PHE A 151 -3.49 -9.94 -13.83
C PHE A 151 -3.44 -8.91 -14.97
N LYS A 152 -4.60 -8.34 -15.26
CA LYS A 152 -4.74 -7.13 -16.08
C LYS A 152 -5.62 -6.16 -15.33
N ILE A 153 -5.07 -5.01 -14.97
CA ILE A 153 -5.77 -3.95 -14.25
C ILE A 153 -5.76 -2.73 -15.14
N THR A 154 -6.88 -2.02 -15.19
CA THR A 154 -6.93 -0.70 -15.82
C THR A 154 -7.37 0.35 -14.81
N ALA A 155 -6.78 1.52 -14.90
CA ALA A 155 -7.17 2.69 -14.14
C ALA A 155 -7.32 3.89 -15.06
N LYS A 156 -8.20 4.81 -14.69
CA LYS A 156 -8.58 5.98 -15.50
C LYS A 156 -8.38 7.25 -14.71
N THR A 157 -7.90 8.30 -15.36
CA THR A 157 -7.92 9.68 -14.83
C THR A 157 -8.71 10.56 -15.79
N PHE A 158 -9.38 11.57 -15.24
CA PHE A 158 -10.19 12.53 -15.98
C PHE A 158 -9.75 13.95 -15.62
N PHE A 159 -9.53 14.78 -16.62
CA PHE A 159 -9.24 16.21 -16.43
C PHE A 159 -9.63 17.00 -17.68
N SER A 160 -9.74 18.33 -17.53
CA SER A 160 -10.18 19.21 -18.61
C SER A 160 -9.30 20.44 -18.68
N MET A 161 -8.83 20.75 -19.89
CA MET A 161 -8.10 21.97 -20.18
C MET A 161 -9.05 22.95 -20.88
N GLY A 162 -9.17 24.17 -20.36
CA GLY A 162 -10.01 25.17 -21.00
C GLY A 162 -9.61 26.59 -20.63
N LEU A 163 -10.01 27.54 -21.47
CA LEU A 163 -9.81 28.97 -21.21
C LEU A 163 -10.86 29.52 -20.22
N LEU A 164 -12.02 28.87 -20.15
CA LEU A 164 -13.09 29.29 -19.26
C LEU A 164 -12.84 28.76 -17.83
N PRO A 165 -12.83 29.63 -16.80
CA PRO A 165 -12.43 29.27 -15.45
C PRO A 165 -13.34 28.22 -14.80
N GLY A 166 -14.63 28.15 -15.19
CA GLY A 166 -15.56 27.14 -14.68
C GLY A 166 -15.48 25.77 -15.35
N ARG A 167 -14.63 25.62 -16.37
CA ARG A 167 -14.43 24.35 -17.10
C ARG A 167 -13.03 23.80 -16.95
N TYR A 168 -12.07 24.67 -16.66
CA TYR A 168 -10.70 24.27 -16.40
C TYR A 168 -10.61 23.43 -15.11
N SER A 169 -10.17 22.18 -15.24
CA SER A 169 -9.88 21.28 -14.14
C SER A 169 -8.37 21.04 -14.09
N PRO A 170 -7.61 21.74 -13.22
CA PRO A 170 -6.17 21.59 -13.12
C PRO A 170 -5.78 20.17 -12.77
N LEU A 171 -4.56 19.77 -13.15
CA LEU A 171 -3.96 18.54 -12.64
C LEU A 171 -3.87 18.59 -11.11
N LEU A 172 -3.96 17.42 -10.45
CA LEU A 172 -3.85 17.31 -8.99
C LEU A 172 -2.53 17.91 -8.50
N GLY A 173 -1.44 17.68 -9.24
CA GLY A 173 -0.12 18.22 -8.90
C GLY A 173 -0.09 19.76 -8.84
N LEU A 174 -0.79 20.45 -9.76
CA LEU A 174 -0.89 21.90 -9.73
C LEU A 174 -1.76 22.38 -8.57
N THR A 175 -2.84 21.65 -8.28
CA THR A 175 -3.72 21.94 -7.14
C THR A 175 -2.96 21.84 -5.81
N ARG A 176 -2.13 20.80 -5.64
CA ARG A 176 -1.27 20.62 -4.46
C ARG A 176 -0.23 21.73 -4.32
N LEU A 177 0.37 22.17 -5.43
CA LEU A 177 1.31 23.30 -5.42
C LEU A 177 0.67 24.58 -4.83
N PHE A 178 -0.57 24.89 -5.22
CA PHE A 178 -1.26 26.09 -4.74
C PHE A 178 -1.88 25.95 -3.35
N ASN A 179 -2.43 24.78 -3.02
CA ASN A 179 -3.17 24.58 -1.76
C ASN A 179 -2.28 24.12 -0.61
N ASP A 180 -1.35 23.19 -0.88
CA ASP A 180 -0.54 22.55 0.16
C ASP A 180 0.84 23.24 0.31
N GLY A 181 1.16 24.18 -0.58
CA GLY A 181 2.42 24.92 -0.57
C GLY A 181 3.63 24.03 -0.87
N THR A 182 3.46 22.97 -1.64
CA THR A 182 4.57 22.10 -2.03
C THR A 182 5.61 22.88 -2.83
N THR A 183 6.88 22.47 -2.77
CA THR A 183 7.92 23.06 -3.63
C THR A 183 8.07 22.32 -4.97
N ASP A 184 7.19 21.36 -5.25
CA ASP A 184 7.27 20.51 -6.43
C ASP A 184 6.60 21.16 -7.63
N MET A 185 7.42 21.76 -8.50
CA MET A 185 6.96 22.46 -9.70
C MET A 185 6.62 21.52 -10.86
N ARG A 186 6.86 20.21 -10.73
CA ARG A 186 6.64 19.25 -11.82
C ARG A 186 5.18 19.23 -12.25
N GLY A 187 4.23 19.23 -11.31
CA GLY A 187 2.80 19.30 -11.62
C GLY A 187 2.41 20.55 -12.43
N ALA A 188 3.03 21.70 -12.14
CA ALA A 188 2.81 22.93 -12.90
C ALA A 188 3.43 22.90 -14.30
N ILE A 189 4.60 22.26 -14.45
CA ILE A 189 5.21 22.04 -15.77
C ILE A 189 4.31 21.15 -16.62
N LEU A 190 3.84 20.02 -16.09
CA LEU A 190 2.96 19.09 -16.81
C LEU A 190 1.65 19.76 -17.23
N ASP A 191 1.00 20.49 -16.32
CA ASP A 191 -0.23 21.23 -16.62
C ASP A 191 0.02 22.30 -17.69
N GLY A 192 1.11 23.06 -17.59
CA GLY A 192 1.47 24.10 -18.57
C GLY A 192 1.74 23.54 -19.97
N VAL A 193 2.42 22.40 -20.07
CA VAL A 193 2.69 21.70 -21.34
C VAL A 193 1.39 21.25 -22.00
N ILE A 194 0.51 20.56 -21.26
CA ILE A 194 -0.77 20.08 -21.81
C ILE A 194 -1.68 21.26 -22.16
N ARG A 195 -1.68 22.33 -21.35
CA ARG A 195 -2.45 23.55 -21.64
C ARG A 195 -1.96 24.24 -22.91
N ALA A 196 -0.66 24.39 -23.11
CA ALA A 196 -0.11 24.99 -24.33
C ALA A 196 -0.47 24.17 -25.58
N ALA A 197 -0.46 22.83 -25.46
CA ALA A 197 -0.90 21.94 -26.53
C ALA A 197 -2.41 22.05 -26.81
N SER A 198 -3.22 22.23 -25.77
CA SER A 198 -4.67 22.45 -25.88
C SER A 198 -4.99 23.78 -26.57
N GLN A 199 -4.21 24.82 -26.26
CA GLN A 199 -4.31 26.14 -26.91
C GLN A 199 -3.95 26.06 -28.40
N ASP A 200 -2.89 25.33 -28.77
CA ASP A 200 -2.54 25.12 -30.19
C ASP A 200 -3.70 24.52 -30.99
N LEU A 201 -4.39 23.52 -30.44
CA LEU A 201 -5.56 22.92 -31.08
C LEU A 201 -6.74 23.91 -31.15
N GLY A 202 -7.05 24.58 -30.04
CA GLY A 202 -8.16 25.54 -29.96
C GLY A 202 -7.98 26.73 -30.90
N ASP A 203 -6.82 27.38 -30.89
CA ASP A 203 -6.53 28.55 -31.72
C ASP A 203 -6.59 28.19 -33.21
N ARG A 204 -6.02 27.05 -33.60
CA ARG A 204 -5.97 26.62 -35.00
C ARG A 204 -7.35 26.21 -35.53
N THR A 205 -8.15 25.51 -34.73
CA THR A 205 -9.53 25.17 -35.08
C THR A 205 -10.43 26.40 -35.11
N TYR A 206 -10.24 27.36 -34.18
CA TYR A 206 -10.95 28.63 -34.19
C TYR A 206 -10.64 29.46 -35.44
N HIS A 207 -9.36 29.60 -35.79
CA HIS A 207 -8.97 30.32 -37.01
C HIS A 207 -9.53 29.64 -38.26
N ALA A 208 -9.52 28.30 -38.31
CA ALA A 208 -10.15 27.56 -39.40
C ALA A 208 -11.67 27.81 -39.47
N LEU A 209 -12.35 27.87 -38.33
CA LEU A 209 -13.79 28.15 -38.25
C LEU A 209 -14.12 29.55 -38.76
N VAL A 210 -13.38 30.56 -38.34
CA VAL A 210 -13.62 31.94 -38.79
C VAL A 210 -13.30 32.10 -40.28
N ALA A 211 -12.16 31.56 -40.74
CA ALA A 211 -11.73 31.68 -42.13
C ALA A 211 -12.64 30.91 -43.11
N SER A 212 -13.22 29.79 -42.67
CA SER A 212 -14.16 28.98 -43.44
C SER A 212 -15.61 29.51 -43.39
N ASN A 213 -15.85 30.67 -42.76
CA ASN A 213 -17.18 31.20 -42.51
C ASN A 213 -18.10 30.20 -41.77
N TYR A 214 -17.57 29.63 -40.69
CA TYR A 214 -18.25 28.68 -39.81
C TYR A 214 -18.67 27.38 -40.52
N THR A 215 -17.79 26.80 -41.34
CA THR A 215 -18.08 25.54 -42.05
C THR A 215 -17.16 24.39 -41.67
N THR A 216 -16.16 24.60 -40.82
CA THR A 216 -15.24 23.56 -40.33
C THR A 216 -15.74 22.88 -39.04
N ILE A 217 -14.91 21.97 -38.53
CA ILE A 217 -15.13 21.21 -37.30
C ILE A 217 -15.27 22.15 -36.09
N MET A 218 -16.22 21.84 -35.21
CA MET A 218 -16.42 22.52 -33.92
C MET A 218 -16.23 21.61 -32.72
N ILE A 219 -16.53 20.31 -32.89
CA ILE A 219 -16.37 19.30 -31.84
C ILE A 219 -15.56 18.16 -32.43
N LEU A 220 -14.56 17.72 -31.71
CA LEU A 220 -13.70 16.58 -32.04
C LEU A 220 -13.67 15.64 -30.85
N SER A 221 -14.07 14.38 -31.06
CA SER A 221 -13.91 13.31 -30.09
C SER A 221 -13.07 12.21 -30.71
N LEU A 222 -12.07 11.69 -30.01
CA LEU A 222 -11.25 10.58 -30.50
C LEU A 222 -10.74 9.68 -29.38
N GLU A 223 -10.40 8.46 -29.77
CA GLU A 223 -9.70 7.47 -28.98
C GLU A 223 -8.36 7.16 -29.66
N ALA A 224 -7.27 7.34 -28.93
CA ALA A 224 -5.93 7.02 -29.39
C ALA A 224 -5.34 5.91 -28.53
N ASP A 225 -4.98 4.81 -29.16
CA ASP A 225 -4.37 3.64 -28.52
C ASP A 225 -2.85 3.69 -28.66
N PHE A 226 -2.15 3.54 -27.54
CA PHE A 226 -0.69 3.54 -27.48
C PHE A 226 -0.15 2.12 -27.44
N ALA A 227 1.01 1.92 -28.08
CA ALA A 227 1.73 0.66 -27.95
C ALA A 227 2.23 0.48 -26.50
N PHE A 228 1.81 -0.61 -25.86
CA PHE A 228 2.16 -0.93 -24.48
C PHE A 228 3.69 -1.11 -24.30
N CYS A 229 4.30 -0.30 -23.44
CA CYS A 229 5.75 -0.29 -23.20
C CYS A 229 6.08 -0.11 -21.70
N PRO A 230 5.81 -1.12 -20.85
CA PRO A 230 6.08 -1.03 -19.43
C PRO A 230 7.58 -1.00 -19.14
N LEU A 231 7.95 -0.42 -17.99
CA LEU A 231 9.35 -0.35 -17.55
C LEU A 231 9.99 -1.73 -17.32
N SER A 232 9.19 -2.77 -17.09
CA SER A 232 9.63 -4.17 -16.96
C SER A 232 10.36 -4.71 -18.18
N LEU A 233 10.14 -4.15 -19.38
CA LEU A 233 10.88 -4.48 -20.60
C LEU A 233 12.31 -3.91 -20.60
N GLY A 234 12.62 -3.01 -19.68
CA GLY A 234 13.92 -2.34 -19.55
C GLY A 234 13.99 -0.99 -20.26
N LEU A 235 14.88 -0.12 -19.78
CA LEU A 235 15.05 1.24 -20.31
C LEU A 235 15.56 1.30 -21.75
N ALA A 236 16.26 0.25 -22.20
CA ALA A 236 16.80 0.13 -23.54
C ALA A 236 15.83 -0.55 -24.52
N ALA A 237 14.58 -0.82 -24.10
CA ALA A 237 13.58 -1.36 -25.00
C ALA A 237 13.31 -0.39 -26.15
N ASP A 238 13.11 -0.91 -27.35
CA ASP A 238 12.87 -0.12 -28.57
C ASP A 238 11.75 0.92 -28.41
N CYS A 239 10.69 0.55 -27.68
CA CYS A 239 9.54 1.41 -27.40
C CYS A 239 9.82 2.54 -26.39
N GLY A 240 10.90 2.44 -25.61
CA GLY A 240 11.36 3.48 -24.68
C GLY A 240 12.36 4.46 -25.29
N ILE A 241 12.91 4.15 -26.47
CA ILE A 241 13.93 4.97 -27.17
C ILE A 241 13.33 5.69 -28.38
N LYS A 242 12.46 5.03 -29.14
CA LYS A 242 11.82 5.62 -30.32
C LYS A 242 10.65 6.51 -29.90
N PRO A 243 10.31 7.56 -30.66
CA PRO A 243 9.08 8.33 -30.42
C PRO A 243 7.89 7.37 -30.30
N PRO A 244 7.02 7.57 -29.30
CA PRO A 244 5.87 6.69 -29.14
C PRO A 244 4.98 6.81 -30.37
N LYS A 245 4.30 5.71 -30.67
CA LYS A 245 3.36 5.64 -31.77
C LYS A 245 2.00 5.33 -31.17
N PHE A 246 1.02 6.08 -31.61
CA PHE A 246 -0.38 5.82 -31.31
C PHE A 246 -1.15 5.60 -32.60
N ALA A 247 -2.22 4.83 -32.51
CA ALA A 247 -3.20 4.66 -33.58
C ALA A 247 -4.51 5.27 -33.11
N VAL A 248 -5.17 6.05 -33.99
CA VAL A 248 -6.53 6.52 -33.72
C VAL A 248 -7.47 5.36 -34.00
N SER A 249 -8.09 4.79 -32.96
CA SER A 249 -8.97 3.63 -33.11
C SER A 249 -10.39 4.03 -33.46
N SER A 250 -10.87 5.11 -32.86
CA SER A 250 -12.15 5.73 -33.21
C SER A 250 -12.03 7.25 -33.16
N ALA A 251 -12.75 7.95 -34.04
CA ALA A 251 -12.86 9.40 -34.00
C ALA A 251 -14.22 9.86 -34.55
N ALA A 252 -14.71 10.98 -34.05
CA ALA A 252 -15.93 11.62 -34.52
C ALA A 252 -15.74 13.14 -34.50
N VAL A 253 -16.24 13.79 -35.55
CA VAL A 253 -16.23 15.25 -35.68
C VAL A 253 -17.63 15.76 -35.95
N ALA A 254 -17.97 16.88 -35.32
CA ALA A 254 -19.22 17.59 -35.61
C ALA A 254 -18.92 18.98 -36.17
N TYR A 255 -19.63 19.31 -37.23
CA TYR A 255 -19.53 20.60 -37.94
C TYR A 255 -20.63 21.57 -37.50
N ALA A 256 -20.47 22.85 -37.82
CA ALA A 256 -21.44 23.92 -37.55
C ALA A 256 -22.84 23.69 -38.10
N ASN A 257 -22.94 23.00 -39.23
CA ASN A 257 -24.20 22.61 -39.88
C ASN A 257 -24.85 21.35 -39.26
N ALA A 258 -24.38 20.89 -38.10
CA ALA A 258 -24.80 19.67 -37.41
C ALA A 258 -24.54 18.36 -38.17
N THR A 259 -23.70 18.36 -39.21
CA THR A 259 -23.23 17.09 -39.80
C THR A 259 -22.20 16.46 -38.88
N VAL A 260 -22.33 15.15 -38.66
CA VAL A 260 -21.39 14.37 -37.86
C VAL A 260 -20.76 13.32 -38.78
N LEU A 261 -19.44 13.24 -38.77
CA LEU A 261 -18.68 12.20 -39.42
C LEU A 261 -17.98 11.36 -38.36
N SER A 262 -17.91 10.06 -38.57
CA SER A 262 -17.24 9.12 -37.68
C SER A 262 -16.26 8.25 -38.45
N TYR A 263 -15.17 7.93 -37.78
CA TYR A 263 -14.11 7.03 -38.21
C TYR A 263 -13.99 5.89 -37.20
N ASP A 264 -13.90 4.66 -37.69
CA ASP A 264 -13.55 3.46 -36.94
C ASP A 264 -12.44 2.73 -37.69
N SER A 265 -11.35 2.44 -36.98
CA SER A 265 -10.17 1.75 -37.52
C SER A 265 -10.41 0.26 -37.83
N SER A 266 -11.49 -0.33 -37.31
CA SER A 266 -11.88 -1.70 -37.64
C SER A 266 -12.43 -1.84 -39.06
N ASP A 267 -12.85 -0.72 -39.67
CA ASP A 267 -13.36 -0.65 -41.03
C ASP A 267 -12.39 0.08 -41.97
N ASN A 268 -12.45 -0.25 -43.26
CA ASN A 268 -11.63 0.44 -44.28
C ASN A 268 -12.13 1.87 -44.51
N VAL A 269 -11.20 2.78 -44.84
CA VAL A 269 -11.52 4.17 -45.20
C VAL A 269 -12.40 4.18 -46.46
N SER A 270 -13.58 4.78 -46.34
CA SER A 270 -14.60 4.85 -47.39
C SER A 270 -15.51 6.05 -47.17
N ASP A 271 -16.45 6.32 -48.08
CA ASP A 271 -17.43 7.41 -47.91
C ASP A 271 -18.30 7.24 -46.65
N SER A 272 -18.53 6.00 -46.21
CA SER A 272 -19.26 5.68 -44.97
C SER A 272 -18.38 5.61 -43.72
N ASN A 273 -17.05 5.59 -43.88
CA ASN A 273 -16.06 5.59 -42.81
C ASN A 273 -14.89 6.52 -43.19
N PRO A 274 -15.14 7.83 -43.33
CA PRO A 274 -14.11 8.77 -43.76
C PRO A 274 -13.10 8.99 -42.63
N TYR A 275 -11.82 9.14 -42.98
CA TYR A 275 -10.86 9.66 -42.00
C TYR A 275 -11.21 11.12 -41.68
N VAL A 276 -11.48 11.40 -40.41
CA VAL A 276 -12.11 12.66 -39.97
C VAL A 276 -11.13 13.75 -39.54
N LEU A 277 -9.86 13.41 -39.29
CA LEU A 277 -8.84 14.38 -38.93
C LEU A 277 -8.29 15.03 -40.20
N ASP A 278 -8.27 16.35 -40.23
CA ASP A 278 -7.74 17.16 -41.32
C ASP A 278 -6.38 17.77 -40.96
N ALA A 279 -5.76 18.47 -41.91
CA ALA A 279 -4.46 19.12 -41.69
C ALA A 279 -4.50 20.26 -40.64
N ASP A 280 -5.70 20.71 -40.24
CA ASP A 280 -5.87 21.71 -39.19
C ASP A 280 -5.87 21.08 -37.80
N THR A 281 -6.36 19.84 -37.67
CA THR A 281 -6.53 19.13 -36.39
C THR A 281 -5.48 18.04 -36.13
N GLU A 282 -5.03 17.32 -37.15
CA GLU A 282 -4.18 16.12 -37.01
C GLU A 282 -2.87 16.38 -36.25
N ILE A 283 -2.13 17.42 -36.62
CA ILE A 283 -0.83 17.71 -35.99
C ILE A 283 -0.95 18.30 -34.58
N PRO A 284 -1.85 19.27 -34.31
CA PRO A 284 -2.11 19.68 -32.93
C PRO A 284 -2.59 18.52 -32.03
N VAL A 285 -3.45 17.64 -32.56
CA VAL A 285 -3.88 16.41 -31.88
C VAL A 285 -2.71 15.48 -31.58
N HIS A 286 -1.75 15.36 -32.50
CA HIS A 286 -0.53 14.61 -32.22
C HIS A 286 0.27 15.23 -31.06
N ASN A 287 0.53 16.54 -31.10
CA ASN A 287 1.30 17.23 -30.06
C ASN A 287 0.65 17.11 -28.67
N ILE A 288 -0.68 17.22 -28.58
CA ILE A 288 -1.42 17.12 -27.31
C ILE A 288 -1.45 15.69 -26.77
N LEU A 289 -1.61 14.68 -27.62
CA LEU A 289 -1.56 13.27 -27.23
C LEU A 289 -0.16 12.90 -26.71
N GLU A 290 0.89 13.37 -27.38
CA GLU A 290 2.29 13.20 -26.93
C GLU A 290 2.55 13.89 -25.58
N ALA A 291 2.04 15.11 -25.39
CA ALA A 291 2.14 15.82 -24.13
C ALA A 291 1.47 15.06 -22.97
N VAL A 292 0.26 14.56 -23.19
CA VAL A 292 -0.49 13.77 -22.20
C VAL A 292 0.21 12.45 -21.91
N TYR A 293 0.65 11.73 -22.95
CA TYR A 293 1.41 10.48 -22.81
C TYR A 293 2.69 10.68 -22.00
N ALA A 294 3.47 11.71 -22.33
CA ALA A 294 4.69 12.06 -21.61
C ALA A 294 4.43 12.42 -20.13
N ALA A 295 3.38 13.19 -19.85
CA ALA A 295 3.01 13.59 -18.50
C ALA A 295 2.56 12.40 -17.63
N VAL A 296 1.73 11.51 -18.18
CA VAL A 296 1.26 10.33 -17.46
C VAL A 296 2.40 9.38 -17.13
N ARG A 297 3.33 9.15 -18.08
CA ARG A 297 4.51 8.31 -17.81
C ARG A 297 5.41 8.87 -16.71
N ILE A 298 5.48 10.19 -16.57
CA ILE A 298 6.19 10.83 -15.46
C ILE A 298 5.51 10.52 -14.13
N ASP A 299 4.18 10.55 -14.06
CA ASP A 299 3.43 10.18 -12.86
C ASP A 299 3.55 8.69 -12.51
N LEU A 300 3.64 7.82 -13.52
CA LEU A 300 3.96 6.40 -13.35
C LEU A 300 5.43 6.14 -13.01
N GLY A 301 6.28 7.17 -13.03
CA GLY A 301 7.72 7.07 -12.73
C GLY A 301 8.52 6.32 -13.79
N ILE A 302 8.08 6.33 -15.05
CA ILE A 302 8.75 5.65 -16.17
C ILE A 302 9.77 6.62 -16.80
N PRO A 303 11.09 6.41 -16.65
CA PRO A 303 12.10 7.32 -17.18
C PRO A 303 12.44 6.97 -18.64
N SER A 304 11.44 7.02 -19.52
CA SER A 304 11.66 6.67 -20.93
C SER A 304 12.52 7.74 -21.63
N LEU A 305 13.46 7.30 -22.46
CA LEU A 305 14.38 8.20 -23.17
C LEU A 305 13.64 9.05 -24.21
N ASN A 306 12.58 8.51 -24.81
CA ASN A 306 11.71 9.19 -25.76
C ASN A 306 10.78 10.26 -25.13
N ASN A 307 10.75 10.39 -23.80
CA ASN A 307 9.93 11.39 -23.13
C ASN A 307 10.60 12.77 -23.22
N PHE A 308 10.05 13.67 -24.01
CA PHE A 308 10.63 14.99 -24.26
C PHE A 308 10.65 15.90 -23.01
N ILE A 309 9.79 15.64 -22.02
CA ILE A 309 9.73 16.40 -20.75
C ILE A 309 10.92 16.04 -19.85
N LEU A 310 11.33 14.78 -19.85
CA LEU A 310 12.51 14.27 -19.14
C LEU A 310 13.80 14.53 -19.93
N ASN A 311 13.74 14.38 -21.26
CA ASN A 311 14.89 14.45 -22.16
C ASN A 311 14.65 15.46 -23.28
N PRO A 312 15.03 16.75 -23.08
CA PRO A 312 14.78 17.81 -24.07
C PRO A 312 15.37 17.54 -25.47
N ALA A 313 16.39 16.70 -25.58
CA ALA A 313 16.98 16.29 -26.85
C ALA A 313 15.99 15.60 -27.81
N PHE A 314 14.93 14.97 -27.27
CA PHE A 314 13.91 14.27 -28.05
C PHE A 314 12.74 15.18 -28.47
N THR A 315 12.72 16.45 -28.03
CA THR A 315 11.63 17.39 -28.37
C THR A 315 11.37 17.46 -29.87
N ASN A 316 12.42 17.59 -30.69
CA ASN A 316 12.28 17.74 -32.14
C ASN A 316 11.82 16.47 -32.86
N SER A 317 11.98 15.29 -32.24
CA SER A 317 11.52 14.02 -32.81
C SER A 317 10.12 13.63 -32.35
N THR A 318 9.64 14.19 -31.25
CA THR A 318 8.36 13.84 -30.63
C THR A 318 7.29 14.90 -30.88
N ILE A 319 7.65 16.18 -30.80
CA ILE A 319 6.71 17.31 -30.95
C ILE A 319 6.97 18.03 -32.27
N TYR A 320 5.90 18.29 -33.02
CA TYR A 320 5.96 19.11 -34.22
C TYR A 320 6.17 20.57 -33.86
N ALA A 321 7.27 21.14 -34.36
CA ALA A 321 7.63 22.53 -34.13
C ALA A 321 6.73 23.52 -34.88
N THR A 322 6.27 23.11 -36.06
CA THR A 322 5.44 23.93 -36.94
C THR A 322 4.30 23.13 -37.52
N PHE A 323 3.14 23.75 -37.64
CA PHE A 323 1.98 23.25 -38.32
C PHE A 323 1.98 23.66 -39.81
N PRO A 324 1.50 22.81 -40.72
CA PRO A 324 1.44 23.09 -42.15
C PRO A 324 0.48 24.24 -42.43
N ALA A 325 0.72 24.95 -43.55
CA ALA A 325 -0.26 25.87 -44.07
C ALA A 325 -1.45 25.09 -44.64
N THR A 326 -2.66 25.50 -44.28
CA THR A 326 -3.90 24.91 -44.83
C THR A 326 -4.69 25.99 -45.55
N GLN A 327 -5.80 25.59 -46.18
CA GLN A 327 -6.72 26.52 -46.84
C GLN A 327 -7.22 27.61 -45.87
N TRP A 328 -7.43 27.25 -44.61
CA TRP A 328 -8.03 28.12 -43.59
C TRP A 328 -7.02 28.65 -42.57
N ASN A 329 -5.78 28.13 -42.57
CA ASN A 329 -4.65 28.59 -41.78
C ASN A 329 -3.43 28.83 -42.67
N SER A 330 -3.44 29.92 -43.44
CA SER A 330 -2.37 30.25 -44.41
C SER A 330 -1.23 31.10 -43.82
N ASP A 331 -1.47 31.81 -42.73
CA ASP A 331 -0.50 32.72 -42.10
C ASP A 331 0.71 32.01 -41.50
N ALA A 332 1.87 32.67 -41.46
CA ALA A 332 3.10 32.12 -40.89
C ALA A 332 3.17 32.24 -39.36
N ALA A 333 2.52 33.25 -38.78
CA ALA A 333 2.53 33.49 -37.33
C ALA A 333 1.73 32.43 -36.54
N SER A 334 0.71 31.82 -37.16
CA SER A 334 -0.07 30.70 -36.62
C SER A 334 0.56 29.33 -36.88
N ARG A 335 1.76 29.28 -37.49
CA ARG A 335 2.43 28.00 -37.80
C ARG A 335 3.24 27.46 -36.66
N THR A 336 3.88 28.29 -35.85
CA THR A 336 4.72 27.78 -34.76
C THR A 336 3.83 27.24 -33.65
N SER A 337 4.09 25.99 -33.23
CA SER A 337 3.41 25.42 -32.07
C SER A 337 3.78 26.20 -30.82
N THR A 338 2.79 26.71 -30.10
CA THR A 338 2.92 27.39 -28.81
C THR A 338 3.52 26.45 -27.78
N LEU A 339 3.10 25.18 -27.78
CA LEU A 339 3.75 24.14 -26.97
C LEU A 339 5.26 24.09 -27.27
N TYR A 340 5.64 23.94 -28.53
CA TYR A 340 7.05 23.82 -28.93
C TYR A 340 7.84 25.08 -28.56
N TYR A 341 7.30 26.26 -28.85
CA TYR A 341 7.94 27.55 -28.56
C TYR A 341 8.17 27.74 -27.06
N ASN A 342 7.13 27.53 -26.24
CA ASN A 342 7.20 27.67 -24.79
C ASN A 342 8.15 26.64 -24.16
N TRP A 343 8.17 25.43 -24.70
CA TRP A 343 9.05 24.36 -24.21
C TRP A 343 10.53 24.59 -24.55
N THR A 344 10.81 25.07 -25.76
CA THR A 344 12.19 25.38 -26.20
C THR A 344 12.73 26.70 -25.66
N ASN A 345 11.83 27.64 -25.33
CA ASN A 345 12.16 28.95 -24.75
C ASN A 345 11.44 29.15 -23.40
N PRO A 346 11.71 28.32 -22.38
CA PRO A 346 11.00 28.39 -21.12
C PRO A 346 11.33 29.68 -20.38
N GLU A 347 10.34 30.22 -19.68
CA GLU A 347 10.54 31.39 -18.82
C GLU A 347 11.67 31.16 -17.81
N PRO A 348 12.45 32.20 -17.43
CA PRO A 348 13.59 32.04 -16.52
C PRO A 348 13.26 31.35 -15.20
N GLY A 349 12.04 31.58 -14.67
CA GLY A 349 11.55 30.96 -13.44
C GLY A 349 11.26 29.46 -13.57
N LEU A 350 10.88 28.99 -14.76
CA LEU A 350 10.60 27.58 -15.05
C LEU A 350 11.88 26.83 -15.42
N ARG A 351 12.81 27.50 -16.11
CA ARG A 351 14.07 26.94 -16.60
C ARG A 351 14.92 26.25 -15.52
N ARG A 352 14.84 26.70 -14.26
CA ARG A 352 15.55 26.10 -13.12
C ARG A 352 15.03 24.72 -12.70
N PHE A 353 13.83 24.34 -13.15
CA PHE A 353 13.18 23.07 -12.85
C PHE A 353 13.22 22.11 -14.05
N LEU A 354 13.93 22.47 -15.11
CA LEU A 354 14.09 21.68 -16.33
C LEU A 354 15.55 21.21 -16.48
N PRO A 355 15.80 19.97 -16.94
CA PRO A 355 14.81 18.94 -17.23
C PRO A 355 14.13 18.41 -15.98
N VAL A 356 12.90 17.89 -16.13
CA VAL A 356 12.19 17.24 -15.02
C VAL A 356 12.93 15.97 -14.63
N ASN A 357 13.20 15.77 -13.35
CA ASN A 357 13.84 14.57 -12.83
C ASN A 357 12.87 13.72 -12.02
N ILE A 358 13.02 12.40 -12.12
CA ILE A 358 12.24 11.40 -11.40
C ILE A 358 13.17 10.43 -10.67
N SER A 359 12.76 9.96 -9.49
CA SER A 359 13.59 9.15 -8.59
C SER A 359 13.50 7.64 -8.84
N GLY A 360 12.70 7.21 -9.82
CA GLY A 360 12.47 5.81 -10.15
C GLY A 360 10.98 5.51 -10.40
N PRO A 361 10.62 4.21 -10.52
CA PRO A 361 9.24 3.81 -10.75
C PRO A 361 8.35 4.28 -9.63
N ALA A 362 7.14 4.69 -9.99
CA ALA A 362 6.17 5.14 -9.01
C ALA A 362 5.66 3.99 -8.15
N GLN A 363 5.22 4.33 -6.94
CA GLN A 363 4.46 3.46 -6.06
C GLN A 363 3.11 4.12 -5.77
N ILE A 364 2.09 3.32 -5.54
CA ILE A 364 0.79 3.83 -5.13
C ILE A 364 0.90 4.29 -3.68
N GLN A 365 0.53 5.54 -3.40
CA GLN A 365 0.42 6.08 -2.06
C GLN A 365 -0.82 5.52 -1.38
N VAL A 366 -0.61 4.56 -0.48
CA VAL A 366 -1.63 4.06 0.43
C VAL A 366 -1.06 3.93 1.82
N VAL A 367 -1.97 3.81 2.78
CA VAL A 367 -1.63 3.63 4.18
C VAL A 367 -1.85 2.17 4.55
N TYR A 368 -0.81 1.53 5.09
CA TYR A 368 -0.83 0.14 5.53
C TYR A 368 -1.01 0.06 7.05
N PRO A 369 -1.93 -0.78 7.55
CA PRO A 369 -1.96 -1.10 8.97
C PRO A 369 -0.81 -2.08 9.29
N CYS A 370 0.15 -1.62 10.08
CA CYS A 370 1.33 -2.38 10.48
C CYS A 370 1.31 -2.67 11.98
N ARG A 371 1.69 -3.89 12.36
CA ARG A 371 1.67 -4.38 13.75
C ARG A 371 3.07 -4.29 14.36
N PHE A 372 3.39 -3.18 15.02
CA PHE A 372 4.68 -3.03 15.70
C PHE A 372 4.60 -3.40 17.17
N GLN A 373 5.75 -3.81 17.72
CA GLN A 373 5.87 -4.03 19.16
C GLN A 373 6.22 -2.72 19.88
N GLN A 374 5.42 -2.35 20.88
CA GLN A 374 5.68 -1.21 21.74
C GLN A 374 5.82 -1.67 23.20
N PRO A 375 6.70 -1.05 23.99
CA PRO A 375 6.80 -1.36 25.41
C PRO A 375 5.50 -0.96 26.10
N LYS A 376 4.96 -1.86 26.91
CA LYS A 376 3.79 -1.55 27.76
C LYS A 376 4.11 -0.39 28.69
N TYR A 377 3.07 0.34 29.10
CA TYR A 377 3.19 1.30 30.20
C TYR A 377 3.80 0.66 31.45
N ILE A 378 4.51 1.46 32.25
CA ILE A 378 5.34 1.00 33.37
C ILE A 378 4.56 0.05 34.32
N GLY A 379 3.31 0.38 34.66
CA GLY A 379 2.47 -0.46 35.53
C GLY A 379 2.20 -1.86 34.96
N PRO A 380 1.50 -1.97 33.80
CA PRO A 380 1.25 -3.25 33.14
C PRO A 380 2.52 -4.02 32.78
N LEU A 381 3.62 -3.33 32.44
CA LEU A 381 4.92 -3.93 32.16
C LEU A 381 5.44 -4.66 33.40
N LEU A 382 5.51 -3.99 34.55
CA LEU A 382 5.99 -4.59 35.79
C LEU A 382 5.14 -5.79 36.21
N ILE A 383 3.82 -5.66 36.17
CA ILE A 383 2.90 -6.75 36.54
C ILE A 383 3.09 -7.95 35.60
N SER A 384 3.12 -7.72 34.27
CA SER A 384 3.28 -8.79 33.28
C SER A 384 4.60 -9.55 33.45
N VAL A 385 5.69 -8.83 33.71
CA VAL A 385 7.03 -9.42 33.89
C VAL A 385 7.11 -10.18 35.22
N ILE A 386 6.57 -9.62 36.31
CA ILE A 386 6.57 -10.28 37.63
C ILE A 386 5.75 -11.56 37.59
N VAL A 387 4.52 -11.52 37.07
CA VAL A 387 3.64 -12.69 37.00
C VAL A 387 4.27 -13.80 36.16
N ALA A 388 4.81 -13.47 34.98
CA ALA A 388 5.49 -14.44 34.13
C ALA A 388 6.74 -15.03 34.82
N THR A 389 7.54 -14.19 35.47
CA THR A 389 8.75 -14.62 36.18
C THR A 389 8.43 -15.53 37.35
N LEU A 390 7.47 -15.17 38.21
CA LEU A 390 7.07 -15.98 39.35
C LEU A 390 6.43 -17.31 38.91
N SER A 391 5.66 -17.31 37.83
CA SER A 391 5.07 -18.53 37.28
C SER A 391 6.14 -19.49 36.72
N MET A 392 7.08 -18.99 35.92
CA MET A 392 8.17 -19.82 35.38
C MET A 392 9.12 -20.28 36.49
N PHE A 393 9.44 -19.41 37.45
CA PHE A 393 10.28 -19.73 38.59
C PHE A 393 9.64 -20.80 39.48
N SER A 394 8.35 -20.65 39.84
CA SER A 394 7.67 -21.64 40.69
C SER A 394 7.58 -23.01 40.03
N GLY A 395 7.29 -23.07 38.73
CA GLY A 395 7.32 -24.32 37.95
C GLY A 395 8.71 -24.94 37.88
N GLY A 396 9.74 -24.14 37.57
CA GLY A 396 11.14 -24.60 37.54
C GLY A 396 11.64 -25.06 38.91
N TRP A 397 11.28 -24.35 39.98
CA TRP A 397 11.63 -24.69 41.35
C TRP A 397 10.97 -25.99 41.81
N ALA A 398 9.68 -26.17 41.51
CA ALA A 398 8.97 -27.41 41.82
C ALA A 398 9.64 -28.62 41.13
N LEU A 399 9.98 -28.49 39.84
CA LEU A 399 10.71 -29.51 39.10
C LEU A 399 12.10 -29.78 39.71
N TYR A 400 12.84 -28.73 40.05
CA TYR A 400 14.14 -28.84 40.71
C TYR A 400 14.06 -29.60 42.03
N ILE A 401 13.09 -29.27 42.89
CA ILE A 401 12.87 -29.99 44.16
C ILE A 401 12.46 -31.44 43.91
N LEU A 402 11.64 -31.72 42.88
CA LEU A 402 11.27 -33.08 42.50
C LEU A 402 12.49 -33.92 42.08
N ILE A 403 13.39 -33.34 41.30
CA ILE A 403 14.65 -33.99 40.89
C ILE A 403 15.57 -34.19 42.08
N ALA A 404 15.78 -33.13 42.88
CA ALA A 404 16.65 -33.19 44.06
C ALA A 404 16.17 -34.25 45.06
N THR A 405 14.85 -34.34 45.25
CA THR A 405 14.24 -35.36 46.12
C THR A 405 14.33 -36.76 45.54
N ALA A 406 14.19 -36.94 44.23
CA ALA A 406 14.37 -38.23 43.56
C ALA A 406 15.84 -38.71 43.65
N LEU A 407 16.81 -37.82 43.48
CA LEU A 407 18.23 -38.11 43.62
C LEU A 407 18.61 -38.45 45.06
N ALA A 408 18.11 -37.68 46.03
CA ALA A 408 18.32 -37.97 47.45
C ALA A 408 17.77 -39.35 47.83
N LYS A 409 16.60 -39.74 47.31
CA LYS A 409 16.00 -41.06 47.52
C LYS A 409 16.85 -42.21 46.93
N ARG A 410 17.59 -41.96 45.85
CA ARG A 410 18.48 -42.96 45.24
C ARG A 410 19.78 -43.16 46.02
N GLN A 411 20.31 -42.10 46.65
CA GLN A 411 21.56 -42.18 47.42
C GLN A 411 21.38 -42.76 48.82
N ASP A 412 20.19 -42.61 49.42
CA ASP A 412 19.93 -43.10 50.77
C ASP A 412 18.48 -43.61 50.88
N SER A 413 18.31 -44.94 50.94
CA SER A 413 17.00 -45.59 51.10
C SER A 413 16.36 -45.30 52.46
N SER A 414 17.13 -44.75 53.42
CA SER A 414 16.64 -44.38 54.75
C SER A 414 16.13 -42.92 54.86
N ALA A 415 16.16 -42.15 53.77
CA ALA A 415 15.85 -40.71 53.75
C ALA A 415 14.37 -40.33 53.94
N ASN A 416 13.46 -41.30 54.02
CA ASN A 416 12.06 -41.08 54.41
C ASN A 416 11.84 -41.49 55.87
N ARG A 417 12.29 -40.65 56.81
CA ARG A 417 11.89 -40.79 58.22
C ARG A 417 10.83 -39.75 58.52
N CYS A 418 9.63 -40.20 58.87
CA CYS A 418 8.67 -39.36 59.56
C CYS A 418 9.26 -39.11 60.95
N TYR A 419 9.69 -37.88 61.23
CA TYR A 419 10.03 -37.51 62.60
C TYR A 419 8.70 -37.33 63.34
N ASP A 420 8.60 -38.01 64.50
CA ASP A 420 7.73 -37.65 65.63
C ASP A 420 6.37 -38.34 65.88
N HIS A 421 6.14 -39.59 65.43
CA HIS A 421 4.95 -40.35 65.90
C HIS A 421 5.14 -41.82 66.30
N CYS A 422 6.36 -42.36 66.32
CA CYS A 422 6.56 -43.80 66.64
C CYS A 422 6.98 -44.11 68.09
N SER A 423 6.92 -43.15 69.03
CA SER A 423 7.44 -43.37 70.40
C SER A 423 6.48 -42.99 71.53
N GLY A 424 5.17 -43.21 71.37
CA GLY A 424 4.21 -42.81 72.38
C GLY A 424 2.89 -43.57 72.38
N GLN A 425 2.93 -44.91 72.44
CA GLN A 425 1.84 -45.69 73.06
C GLN A 425 2.29 -47.14 73.28
N GLN A 426 2.97 -47.37 74.40
CA GLN A 426 3.04 -48.68 75.02
C GLN A 426 2.59 -48.53 76.48
N THR A 427 1.73 -49.47 76.89
CA THR A 427 1.11 -49.67 78.22
C THR A 427 -0.08 -48.72 78.48
N VAL A 428 -1.28 -49.18 78.86
CA VAL A 428 -1.64 -50.18 79.88
C VAL A 428 -2.93 -50.94 79.49
N ALA A 429 -2.99 -52.20 79.89
CA ALA A 429 -4.11 -53.13 79.74
C ALA A 429 -5.32 -52.78 80.64
N ASP A 430 -6.53 -52.92 80.08
CA ASP A 430 -7.82 -53.45 80.59
C ASP A 430 -8.20 -53.36 82.10
N PRO A 431 -9.52 -53.28 82.46
CA PRO A 431 -10.58 -54.09 81.84
C PRO A 431 -11.98 -53.48 81.60
N SER A 432 -12.66 -54.21 80.71
CA SER A 432 -14.09 -54.38 80.43
C SER A 432 -15.09 -54.00 81.53
N TRP A 433 -16.24 -53.41 81.15
CA TRP A 433 -17.59 -53.69 81.71
C TRP A 433 -18.69 -53.10 80.80
N PHE A 434 -19.65 -53.96 80.42
CA PHE A 434 -20.98 -53.72 79.82
C PHE A 434 -21.16 -53.24 78.36
N ASP A 435 -21.36 -54.21 77.47
CA ASP A 435 -22.62 -54.53 76.76
C ASP A 435 -23.80 -53.52 76.84
N THR A 436 -24.35 -53.09 75.69
CA THR A 436 -25.67 -53.47 75.11
C THR A 436 -26.39 -52.37 74.29
N SER A 437 -27.13 -52.85 73.29
CA SER A 437 -28.18 -52.22 72.44
C SER A 437 -27.69 -51.30 71.32
N ALA A 438 -27.79 -51.64 70.02
CA ALA A 438 -28.95 -52.05 69.22
C ALA A 438 -30.06 -50.99 69.18
N ASP A 439 -30.10 -50.21 68.09
CA ASP A 439 -31.21 -50.14 67.12
C ASP A 439 -31.43 -48.77 66.45
N LEU A 440 -31.52 -48.85 65.12
CA LEU A 440 -32.44 -48.17 64.19
C LEU A 440 -32.78 -46.67 64.30
N GLN A 441 -32.47 -45.93 63.24
CA GLN A 441 -33.37 -45.12 62.38
C GLN A 441 -32.50 -44.16 61.53
N LEU A 442 -32.32 -44.35 60.22
CA LEU A 442 -33.24 -44.00 59.13
C LEU A 442 -34.01 -42.69 59.40
N ASP A 443 -33.54 -41.55 58.90
CA ASP A 443 -34.14 -40.90 57.72
C ASP A 443 -33.54 -39.54 57.35
N HIS A 444 -33.81 -39.15 56.10
CA HIS A 444 -33.80 -37.80 55.53
C HIS A 444 -32.51 -37.18 54.93
N LEU A 445 -32.31 -37.54 53.66
CA LEU A 445 -32.02 -36.64 52.53
C LEU A 445 -32.48 -35.18 52.72
N LYS A 446 -31.60 -34.23 52.42
CA LYS A 446 -31.94 -33.06 51.57
C LYS A 446 -30.72 -32.52 50.82
N ARG A 447 -30.77 -32.76 49.51
CA ARG A 447 -29.96 -32.19 48.43
C ARG A 447 -30.52 -30.80 48.13
N HIS A 448 -29.67 -29.77 48.04
CA HIS A 448 -30.04 -28.50 47.39
C HIS A 448 -29.07 -28.21 46.25
N GLU A 449 -29.67 -28.06 45.07
CA GLU A 449 -29.08 -27.73 43.78
C GLU A 449 -29.28 -26.24 43.48
N TYR A 450 -28.28 -25.68 42.79
CA TYR A 450 -28.26 -24.55 41.84
C TYR A 450 -28.78 -23.15 42.21
N GLN A 451 -27.95 -22.13 41.90
CA GLN A 451 -28.19 -21.24 40.74
C GLN A 451 -26.91 -20.48 40.30
N PRO A 452 -26.69 -20.26 38.98
CA PRO A 452 -25.67 -19.36 38.45
C PRO A 452 -26.23 -17.95 38.18
N ILE A 453 -25.37 -16.94 38.30
CA ILE A 453 -25.69 -15.54 37.96
C ILE A 453 -25.08 -15.22 36.59
N VAL A 454 -25.91 -14.71 35.69
CA VAL A 454 -25.55 -14.05 34.44
C VAL A 454 -25.86 -12.56 34.62
N SER A 455 -24.89 -11.71 34.29
CA SER A 455 -25.08 -10.38 33.72
C SER A 455 -23.79 -9.97 33.02
#